data_AF-A0A7C3SWA2-F1
#
_entry.id   AF-A0A7C3SWA2-F1
#
_cell.length_a   1.000
_cell.length_b   1.000
_cell.length_c   1.000
_cell.angle_alpha   90.00
_cell.angle_beta   90.00
_cell.angle_gamma   90.00
#
_symmetry.space_group_name_H-M   'P 1'
#
loop_
_entity.id
_entity.type
_entity.pdbx_description
1 polymer ?
#
loop_
_entity_poly.entity_id
_entity_poly.type
_entity_poly.pdbx_seq_one_letter_code
_entity_poly.pdbx_strand_id
1 'polypeptide(L)'
;MIGQILIDVVRKNRLKFVYSIFKRRYFNLILVTLILIILLPRLIEPETLTITTYYPAPYGGYVSILTTGNTWLARDVGNVGIGTSQALSKLSVNGTVSIGKDYVTELTPANSLVVQGDVGVGTPDPKNDPPNHISVGNIDANDIWLRSSNRWLSQGPKITGGYWVRAGLADCSNGCGKAIELGHHDFCFLVGYIVGGSMII
;
A
#
# COMPACT_ATOMS: atom_id res chain seq x y z
N MET A 1 6.99 -88.86 -44.31
CA MET A 1 6.03 -87.72 -44.39
C MET A 1 5.01 -87.68 -43.26
N ILE A 2 4.47 -88.81 -42.78
CA ILE A 2 3.40 -88.85 -41.77
C ILE A 2 3.86 -88.46 -40.34
N GLY A 3 5.10 -88.79 -39.94
CA GLY A 3 5.61 -88.48 -38.60
C GLY A 3 5.70 -86.98 -38.28
N GLN A 4 6.11 -86.16 -39.26
CA GLN A 4 6.22 -84.70 -39.08
C GLN A 4 4.84 -84.04 -38.97
N ILE A 5 3.86 -84.54 -39.74
CA ILE A 5 2.46 -84.09 -39.68
C ILE A 5 1.85 -84.39 -38.30
N LEU A 6 2.12 -85.58 -37.75
CA LEU A 6 1.60 -85.96 -36.43
C LEU A 6 2.19 -85.07 -35.31
N ILE A 7 3.49 -84.78 -35.38
CA ILE A 7 4.17 -83.89 -34.43
C ILE A 7 3.62 -82.46 -34.52
N ASP A 8 3.38 -81.94 -35.72
CA ASP A 8 2.84 -80.59 -35.90
C ASP A 8 1.38 -80.50 -35.44
N VAL A 9 0.56 -81.54 -35.61
CA VAL A 9 -0.80 -81.60 -35.07
C VAL A 9 -0.79 -81.62 -33.54
N VAL A 10 0.07 -82.43 -32.92
CA VAL A 10 0.19 -82.49 -31.45
C VAL A 10 0.72 -81.15 -30.90
N ARG A 11 1.71 -80.54 -31.55
CA ARG A 11 2.28 -79.24 -31.16
C ARG A 11 1.24 -78.11 -31.27
N LYS A 12 0.47 -78.06 -32.36
CA LYS A 12 -0.57 -77.05 -32.58
C LYS A 12 -1.72 -77.16 -31.55
N ASN A 13 -2.10 -78.38 -31.17
CA ASN A 13 -3.12 -78.60 -30.14
C ASN A 13 -2.61 -78.26 -28.73
N ARG A 14 -1.33 -78.55 -28.42
CA ARG A 14 -0.70 -78.14 -27.15
C ARG A 14 -0.61 -76.62 -27.02
N LEU A 15 -0.21 -75.90 -28.09
CA LEU A 15 -0.11 -74.44 -28.08
C LEU A 15 -1.48 -73.75 -27.92
N LYS A 16 -2.53 -74.27 -28.58
CA LYS A 16 -3.90 -73.75 -28.41
C LYS A 16 -4.41 -73.91 -26.97
N PHE A 17 -4.10 -75.03 -26.33
CA PHE A 17 -4.48 -75.28 -24.93
C PHE A 17 -3.76 -74.35 -23.96
N VAL A 18 -2.44 -74.16 -24.13
CA VAL A 18 -1.65 -73.24 -23.30
C VAL A 18 -2.09 -71.79 -23.50
N TYR A 19 -2.35 -71.37 -24.75
CA TYR A 19 -2.85 -70.03 -25.08
C TYR A 19 -4.23 -69.75 -24.46
N SER A 20 -5.12 -70.76 -24.45
CA SER A 20 -6.42 -70.67 -23.78
C SER A 20 -6.29 -70.41 -22.28
N ILE A 21 -5.38 -71.11 -21.60
CA ILE A 21 -5.12 -70.92 -20.16
C ILE A 21 -4.49 -69.53 -19.90
N PHE A 22 -3.53 -69.10 -20.72
CA PHE A 22 -2.89 -67.79 -20.59
C PHE A 22 -3.89 -66.65 -20.82
N LYS A 23 -4.69 -66.70 -21.89
CA LYS A 23 -5.71 -65.70 -22.21
C LYS A 23 -6.73 -65.55 -21.08
N ARG A 24 -7.17 -66.67 -20.48
CA ARG A 24 -8.15 -66.66 -19.38
C ARG A 24 -7.57 -66.10 -18.08
N ARG A 25 -6.29 -66.34 -17.79
CA ARG A 25 -5.59 -65.77 -16.62
C ARG A 25 -5.35 -64.27 -16.77
N TYR A 26 -4.91 -63.79 -17.93
CA TYR A 26 -4.72 -62.36 -18.18
C TYR A 26 -6.05 -61.60 -18.19
N PHE A 27 -7.10 -62.18 -18.78
CA PHE A 27 -8.44 -61.60 -18.73
C PHE A 27 -8.95 -61.47 -17.30
N ASN A 28 -8.77 -62.51 -16.47
CA ASN A 28 -9.17 -62.46 -15.07
C ASN A 28 -8.33 -61.46 -14.25
N LEU A 29 -7.03 -61.33 -14.53
CA LEU A 29 -6.16 -60.31 -13.90
C LEU A 29 -6.63 -58.89 -14.24
N ILE A 30 -6.91 -58.62 -15.51
CA ILE A 30 -7.42 -57.32 -15.97
C ILE A 30 -8.81 -57.02 -15.39
N LEU A 31 -9.67 -58.04 -15.27
CA LEU A 31 -10.98 -57.89 -14.67
C LEU A 31 -10.88 -57.56 -13.18
N VAL A 32 -9.99 -58.24 -12.44
CA VAL A 32 -9.77 -57.96 -11.02
C VAL A 32 -9.21 -56.56 -10.79
N THR A 33 -8.28 -56.08 -11.63
CA THR A 33 -7.75 -54.72 -11.51
C THR A 33 -8.79 -53.65 -11.85
N LEU A 34 -9.60 -53.85 -12.89
CA LEU A 34 -10.73 -52.97 -13.21
C LEU A 34 -11.76 -52.93 -12.08
N ILE A 35 -12.09 -54.08 -11.49
CA ILE A 35 -12.99 -54.19 -10.34
C ILE A 35 -12.40 -53.47 -9.12
N LEU A 36 -11.09 -53.58 -8.87
CA LEU A 36 -10.41 -52.87 -7.77
C LEU A 36 -10.47 -51.35 -7.95
N ILE A 37 -10.31 -50.85 -9.17
CA ILE A 37 -10.40 -49.43 -9.51
C ILE A 37 -11.85 -48.90 -9.36
N ILE A 38 -12.86 -49.72 -9.68
CA ILE A 38 -14.27 -49.33 -9.60
C ILE A 38 -14.83 -49.43 -8.15
N LEU A 39 -14.39 -50.43 -7.37
CA LEU A 39 -14.89 -50.67 -6.02
C LEU A 39 -14.16 -49.89 -4.92
N LEU A 40 -12.99 -49.28 -5.21
CA LEU A 40 -12.21 -48.50 -4.25
C LEU A 40 -11.93 -47.07 -4.78
N PRO A 41 -12.97 -46.23 -4.99
CA PRO A 41 -12.79 -44.85 -5.46
C PRO A 41 -11.99 -43.97 -4.48
N ARG A 42 -11.82 -44.41 -3.23
CA ARG A 42 -11.16 -43.67 -2.14
C ARG A 42 -9.66 -43.40 -2.31
N LEU A 43 -8.98 -44.07 -3.25
CA LEU A 43 -7.51 -43.95 -3.42
C LEU A 43 -7.08 -42.89 -4.45
N ILE A 44 -8.02 -42.16 -5.07
CA ILE A 44 -7.74 -41.17 -6.13
C ILE A 44 -8.29 -39.78 -5.76
N GLU A 45 -8.74 -39.58 -4.53
CA GLU A 45 -9.13 -38.24 -4.08
C GLU A 45 -7.87 -37.34 -4.00
N PRO A 46 -7.88 -36.13 -4.60
CA PRO A 46 -6.78 -35.19 -4.41
C PRO A 46 -6.68 -34.83 -2.92
N GLU A 47 -5.62 -35.29 -2.28
CA GLU A 47 -5.31 -34.92 -0.91
C GLU A 47 -4.99 -33.43 -0.86
N THR A 48 -5.95 -32.61 -0.44
CA THR A 48 -5.70 -31.20 -0.17
C THR A 48 -5.01 -31.10 1.19
N LEU A 49 -3.68 -31.02 1.18
CA LEU A 49 -2.89 -30.73 2.37
C LEU A 49 -3.22 -29.31 2.86
N THR A 50 -4.13 -29.20 3.81
CA THR A 50 -4.43 -27.93 4.49
C THR A 50 -3.49 -27.79 5.68
N ILE A 51 -2.37 -27.07 5.46
CA ILE A 51 -1.48 -26.65 6.55
C ILE A 51 -2.23 -25.57 7.34
N THR A 52 -2.83 -25.95 8.47
CA THR A 52 -3.42 -25.02 9.42
C THR A 52 -2.42 -24.78 10.55
N THR A 53 -1.77 -23.62 10.53
CA THR A 53 -0.97 -23.16 11.67
C THR A 53 -1.92 -22.66 12.75
N TYR A 54 -2.49 -23.59 13.52
CA TYR A 54 -3.32 -23.26 14.68
C TYR A 54 -2.42 -22.86 15.86
N TYR A 55 -2.06 -21.58 15.93
CA TYR A 55 -1.47 -20.98 17.14
C TYR A 55 -2.42 -19.91 17.70
N PRO A 56 -3.40 -20.28 18.54
CA PRO A 56 -4.19 -19.31 19.26
C PRO A 56 -3.38 -18.86 20.48
N ALA A 57 -2.40 -17.98 20.29
CA ALA A 57 -1.94 -17.19 21.41
C ALA A 57 -3.07 -16.22 21.78
N PRO A 58 -3.64 -16.29 22.99
CA PRO A 58 -4.48 -15.21 23.49
C PRO A 58 -3.58 -13.98 23.57
N TYR A 59 -3.73 -13.07 22.60
CA TYR A 59 -2.97 -11.81 22.48
C TYR A 59 -1.46 -11.99 22.26
N GLY A 60 -1.05 -12.61 21.15
CA GLY A 60 0.34 -12.60 20.70
C GLY A 60 0.70 -11.30 19.97
N GLY A 61 1.59 -10.49 20.55
CA GLY A 61 2.22 -9.37 19.84
C GLY A 61 3.22 -9.87 18.81
N TYR A 62 3.08 -9.45 17.55
CA TYR A 62 4.06 -9.75 16.50
C TYR A 62 5.21 -8.74 16.54
N VAL A 63 6.45 -9.22 16.43
CA VAL A 63 7.65 -8.35 16.35
C VAL A 63 7.77 -7.69 14.97
N SER A 64 7.37 -8.38 13.90
CA SER A 64 7.32 -7.84 12.54
C SER A 64 6.18 -8.45 11.74
N ILE A 65 5.61 -7.66 10.83
CA ILE A 65 4.61 -8.10 9.84
C ILE A 65 5.22 -7.81 8.47
N LEU A 66 5.47 -8.86 7.67
CA LEU A 66 5.86 -8.74 6.27
C LEU A 66 4.65 -9.12 5.41
N THR A 67 4.22 -8.20 4.55
CA THR A 67 3.10 -8.38 3.63
C THR A 67 3.59 -8.20 2.19
N THR A 68 3.00 -8.94 1.27
CA THR A 68 3.25 -8.80 -0.18
C THR A 68 2.11 -8.08 -0.90
N GLY A 69 1.04 -7.75 -0.18
CA GLY A 69 -0.15 -7.08 -0.72
C GLY A 69 -0.77 -6.11 0.28
N ASN A 70 -2.07 -5.91 0.18
CA ASN A 70 -2.79 -4.99 1.06
C ASN A 70 -2.75 -5.47 2.51
N THR A 71 -2.55 -4.55 3.45
CA THR A 71 -2.64 -4.81 4.89
C THR A 71 -3.74 -3.97 5.51
N TRP A 72 -4.61 -4.62 6.28
CA TRP A 72 -5.70 -3.96 7.00
C TRP A 72 -5.53 -4.22 8.51
N LEU A 73 -5.29 -3.19 9.31
CA LEU A 73 -4.96 -3.32 10.74
C LEU A 73 -6.16 -3.12 11.69
N ALA A 74 -7.20 -2.40 11.27
CA ALA A 74 -8.43 -2.16 12.05
C ALA A 74 -9.62 -1.82 11.12
N ARG A 75 -9.94 -2.73 10.18
CA ARG A 75 -10.91 -2.50 9.09
C ARG A 75 -12.31 -2.20 9.60
N ASP A 76 -12.85 -3.07 10.46
CA ASP A 76 -14.25 -3.02 10.86
C ASP A 76 -14.44 -2.29 12.20
N VAL A 77 -13.70 -2.70 13.23
CA VAL A 77 -13.79 -2.17 14.59
C VAL A 77 -12.39 -1.89 15.16
N GLY A 78 -12.31 -0.99 16.14
CA GLY A 78 -11.06 -0.63 16.81
C GLY A 78 -10.29 0.50 16.11
N ASN A 79 -9.12 0.80 16.66
CA ASN A 79 -8.25 1.90 16.29
C ASN A 79 -6.80 1.40 16.16
N VAL A 80 -6.02 2.00 15.26
CA VAL A 80 -4.57 1.74 15.14
C VAL A 80 -3.82 2.73 16.02
N GLY A 81 -3.14 2.21 17.04
CA GLY A 81 -2.22 2.97 17.90
C GLY A 81 -0.77 2.71 17.51
N ILE A 82 0.00 3.77 17.26
CA ILE A 82 1.45 3.71 17.06
C ILE A 82 2.10 4.48 18.21
N GLY A 83 2.96 3.82 19.00
CA GLY A 83 3.58 4.42 20.19
C GLY A 83 2.60 4.68 21.36
N THR A 84 1.39 4.13 21.31
CA THR A 84 0.36 4.27 22.35
C THR A 84 -0.49 3.00 22.46
N SER A 85 -0.92 2.69 23.68
CA SER A 85 -1.90 1.62 23.96
C SER A 85 -3.35 2.13 24.02
N GLN A 86 -3.55 3.44 24.00
CA GLN A 86 -4.86 4.09 24.12
C GLN A 86 -5.12 5.01 22.93
N ALA A 87 -5.38 4.42 21.77
CA ALA A 87 -5.80 5.17 20.59
C ALA A 87 -7.27 5.59 20.71
N LEU A 88 -7.53 6.89 20.83
CA LEU A 88 -8.89 7.45 20.91
C LEU A 88 -9.51 7.73 19.54
N SER A 89 -8.68 7.86 18.51
CA SER A 89 -9.07 8.05 17.11
C SER A 89 -8.67 6.85 16.27
N LYS A 90 -9.31 6.67 15.09
CA LYS A 90 -9.04 5.55 14.16
C LYS A 90 -7.56 5.32 13.86
N LEU A 91 -6.80 6.41 13.78
CA LEU A 91 -5.34 6.39 13.84
C LEU A 91 -4.90 7.35 14.94
N SER A 92 -4.09 6.87 15.87
CA SER A 92 -3.42 7.70 16.87
C SER A 92 -1.93 7.38 16.85
N VAL A 93 -1.08 8.38 16.62
CA VAL A 93 0.38 8.24 16.64
C VAL A 93 0.93 9.11 17.75
N ASN A 94 1.62 8.49 18.70
CA ASN A 94 2.31 9.16 19.79
C ASN A 94 3.82 9.15 19.50
N GLY A 95 4.36 10.33 19.21
CA GLY A 95 5.73 10.53 18.75
C GLY A 95 5.77 11.24 17.40
N THR A 96 6.93 11.19 16.75
CA THR A 96 7.17 11.85 15.47
C THR A 96 6.67 11.00 14.29
N VAL A 97 6.12 11.66 13.28
CA VAL A 97 5.65 11.04 12.02
C VAL A 97 6.45 11.59 10.85
N SER A 98 7.18 10.72 10.16
CA SER A 98 7.91 11.03 8.93
C SER A 98 7.28 10.27 7.75
N ILE A 99 6.84 11.00 6.74
CA ILE A 99 6.25 10.45 5.51
C ILE A 99 7.12 10.90 4.33
N GLY A 100 7.65 9.96 3.55
CA GLY A 100 8.52 10.29 2.40
C GLY A 100 9.70 9.34 2.30
N LYS A 101 10.25 9.19 1.09
CA LYS A 101 11.40 8.31 0.82
C LYS A 101 12.67 8.81 1.51
N ASP A 102 12.87 10.12 1.58
CA ASP A 102 14.11 10.70 2.11
C ASP A 102 14.02 11.02 3.61
N TYR A 103 12.80 11.03 4.17
CA TYR A 103 12.56 11.37 5.58
C TYR A 103 12.59 10.16 6.53
N VAL A 104 12.86 8.95 6.01
CA VAL A 104 13.00 7.73 6.85
C VAL A 104 14.35 7.63 7.54
N THR A 105 15.38 8.31 7.04
CA THR A 105 16.76 8.22 7.57
C THR A 105 17.21 9.47 8.31
N GLU A 106 16.41 10.54 8.31
CA GLU A 106 16.74 11.82 8.91
C GLU A 106 16.05 12.01 10.27
N LEU A 107 16.77 12.60 11.22
CA LEU A 107 16.19 12.98 12.50
C LEU A 107 15.22 14.16 12.29
N THR A 108 13.93 13.89 12.42
CA THR A 108 12.89 14.92 12.42
C THR A 108 12.63 15.42 13.85
N PRO A 109 12.18 16.67 14.02
CA PRO A 109 11.91 17.23 15.35
C PRO A 109 10.96 16.34 16.17
N ALA A 110 11.16 16.30 17.49
CA ALA A 110 10.30 15.54 18.39
C ALA A 110 8.85 16.05 18.33
N ASN A 111 7.89 15.11 18.32
CA ASN A 111 6.45 15.40 18.28
C ASN A 111 6.02 16.24 17.07
N SER A 112 6.62 15.97 15.91
CA SER A 112 6.30 16.65 14.64
C SER A 112 5.68 15.72 13.61
N LEU A 113 5.04 16.31 12.60
CA LEU A 113 4.63 15.66 11.37
C LEU A 113 5.43 16.29 10.23
N VAL A 114 6.19 15.46 9.52
CA VAL A 114 6.98 15.86 8.36
C VAL A 114 6.53 15.00 7.18
N VAL A 115 6.16 15.65 6.07
CA VAL A 115 5.66 14.99 4.86
C VAL A 115 6.44 15.48 3.66
N GLN A 116 7.00 14.56 2.90
CA GLN A 116 7.72 14.83 1.66
C GLN A 116 6.71 14.88 0.50
N GLY A 117 6.72 16.00 -0.23
CA GLY A 117 5.80 16.24 -1.36
C GLY A 117 4.60 17.10 -0.95
N ASP A 118 3.52 16.97 -1.71
CA ASP A 118 2.33 17.80 -1.51
C ASP A 118 1.35 17.18 -0.51
N VAL A 119 0.73 18.02 0.32
CA VAL A 119 -0.24 17.61 1.35
C VAL A 119 -1.60 18.23 1.06
N GLY A 120 -2.61 17.39 0.86
CA GLY A 120 -4.02 17.82 0.79
C GLY A 120 -4.67 17.83 2.17
N VAL A 121 -5.24 18.96 2.60
CA VAL A 121 -5.95 19.10 3.88
C VAL A 121 -7.36 19.65 3.65
N GLY A 122 -8.36 18.77 3.78
CA GLY A 122 -9.77 19.17 3.62
C GLY A 122 -10.13 19.56 2.18
N THR A 123 -9.36 19.10 1.19
CA THR A 123 -9.64 19.25 -0.24
C THR A 123 -10.08 17.89 -0.83
N PRO A 124 -11.16 17.82 -1.62
CA PRO A 124 -11.58 16.59 -2.29
C PRO A 124 -10.66 16.20 -3.46
N ASP A 125 -9.94 17.17 -4.03
CA ASP A 125 -9.06 17.00 -5.19
C ASP A 125 -7.70 17.68 -4.93
N PRO A 126 -6.78 17.06 -4.16
CA PRO A 126 -5.44 17.61 -3.95
C PRO A 126 -4.72 17.79 -5.28
N LYS A 127 -4.27 19.01 -5.60
CA LYS A 127 -3.58 19.28 -6.87
C LYS A 127 -2.09 18.94 -6.79
N ASN A 128 -1.60 18.23 -7.81
CA ASN A 128 -0.16 17.95 -8.00
C ASN A 128 0.64 19.16 -8.51
N ASP A 129 -0.05 20.20 -9.01
CA ASP A 129 0.59 21.43 -9.47
C ASP A 129 -0.09 22.61 -8.75
N PRO A 130 0.53 23.16 -7.70
CA PRO A 130 0.02 24.37 -7.06
C PRO A 130 0.02 25.55 -8.06
N PRO A 131 -0.85 26.56 -7.88
CA PRO A 131 -0.86 27.76 -8.72
C PRO A 131 0.43 28.60 -8.71
N ASN A 132 1.44 28.24 -7.90
CA ASN A 132 2.70 28.97 -7.76
C ASN A 132 3.85 28.41 -8.63
N HIS A 133 3.62 27.38 -9.44
CA HIS A 133 4.63 26.71 -10.28
C HIS A 133 5.83 26.10 -9.51
N ILE A 134 5.70 25.87 -8.20
CA ILE A 134 6.69 25.15 -7.40
C ILE A 134 6.23 23.71 -7.28
N SER A 135 6.85 22.80 -8.04
CA SER A 135 6.38 21.42 -8.17
C SER A 135 6.66 20.50 -6.97
N VAL A 136 7.06 21.04 -5.82
CA VAL A 136 7.33 20.25 -4.60
C VAL A 136 7.01 21.03 -3.31
N GLY A 137 6.42 20.33 -2.34
CA GLY A 137 6.34 20.78 -0.95
C GLY A 137 5.16 21.71 -0.65
N ASN A 138 4.02 21.51 -1.31
CA ASN A 138 2.86 22.38 -1.16
C ASN A 138 1.85 21.86 -0.15
N ILE A 139 1.02 22.76 0.37
CA ILE A 139 -0.17 22.42 1.15
C ILE A 139 -1.39 22.94 0.37
N ASP A 140 -2.19 22.02 -0.17
CA ASP A 140 -3.49 22.31 -0.77
C ASP A 140 -4.57 22.15 0.31
N ALA A 141 -5.06 23.27 0.82
CA ALA A 141 -6.04 23.30 1.89
C ALA A 141 -7.19 24.26 1.54
N ASN A 142 -8.42 23.89 1.94
CA ASN A 142 -9.59 24.73 1.72
C ASN A 142 -9.48 26.08 2.44
N ASP A 143 -8.98 26.09 3.68
CA ASP A 143 -8.64 27.30 4.44
C ASP A 143 -7.71 26.94 5.60
N ILE A 144 -6.97 27.93 6.12
CA ILE A 144 -6.06 27.76 7.26
C ILE A 144 -6.45 28.73 8.36
N TRP A 145 -6.76 28.20 9.54
CA TRP A 145 -7.01 29.00 10.74
C TRP A 145 -5.70 29.40 11.42
N LEU A 146 -5.44 30.70 11.55
CA LEU A 146 -4.28 31.23 12.25
C LEU A 146 -4.63 31.54 13.70
N ARG A 147 -4.18 30.69 14.64
CA ARG A 147 -4.50 30.83 16.07
C ARG A 147 -4.02 32.15 16.67
N SER A 148 -2.83 32.61 16.31
CA SER A 148 -2.26 33.88 16.80
C SER A 148 -3.10 35.10 16.40
N SER A 149 -3.78 35.02 15.26
CA SER A 149 -4.62 36.09 14.71
C SER A 149 -6.12 35.88 14.97
N ASN A 150 -6.50 34.75 15.56
CA ASN A 150 -7.89 34.32 15.78
C ASN A 150 -8.80 34.52 14.56
N ARG A 151 -8.28 34.26 13.35
CA ARG A 151 -8.99 34.43 12.08
C ARG A 151 -8.56 33.38 11.04
N TRP A 152 -9.45 33.12 10.09
CA TRP A 152 -9.14 32.36 8.88
C TRP A 152 -8.24 33.17 7.95
N LEU A 153 -7.33 32.52 7.22
CA LEU A 153 -6.47 33.18 6.24
C LEU A 153 -7.32 33.80 5.11
N SER A 154 -8.44 33.14 4.74
CA SER A 154 -9.42 33.68 3.78
C SER A 154 -10.11 34.98 4.23
N GLN A 155 -10.12 35.28 5.53
CA GLN A 155 -10.67 36.50 6.13
C GLN A 155 -9.59 37.57 6.39
N GLY A 156 -8.32 37.26 6.13
CA GLY A 156 -7.24 38.24 6.10
C GLY A 156 -7.43 39.26 4.97
N PRO A 157 -6.65 40.35 4.94
CA PRO A 157 -6.70 41.34 3.86
C PRO A 157 -6.57 40.65 2.50
N LYS A 158 -7.65 40.65 1.72
CA LYS A 158 -7.67 40.05 0.38
C LYS A 158 -6.97 41.00 -0.57
N ILE A 159 -5.83 40.59 -1.09
CA ILE A 159 -5.27 41.24 -2.28
C ILE A 159 -6.07 40.78 -3.49
N THR A 160 -6.91 41.66 -4.01
CA THR A 160 -7.72 41.42 -5.21
C THR A 160 -6.95 41.94 -6.43
N GLY A 161 -6.90 41.18 -7.52
CA GLY A 161 -6.44 41.68 -8.83
C GLY A 161 -5.04 41.24 -9.29
N GLY A 162 -4.56 40.06 -8.91
CA GLY A 162 -3.23 39.58 -9.36
C GLY A 162 -2.05 40.31 -8.72
N TYR A 163 -2.31 41.15 -7.73
CA TYR A 163 -1.30 41.76 -6.88
C TYR A 163 -0.79 40.71 -5.89
N TRP A 164 0.51 40.71 -5.63
CA TRP A 164 1.12 39.90 -4.58
C TRP A 164 1.63 40.78 -3.44
N VAL A 165 1.62 40.23 -2.23
CA VAL A 165 2.26 40.82 -1.05
C VAL A 165 3.53 40.04 -0.76
N ARG A 166 4.69 40.69 -0.81
CA ARG A 166 5.91 40.14 -0.22
C ARG A 166 6.20 40.90 1.07
N ALA A 167 6.34 40.15 2.16
CA ALA A 167 6.95 40.64 3.38
C ALA A 167 8.41 40.15 3.37
N GLY A 168 9.33 41.07 3.16
CA GLY A 168 10.75 40.76 2.97
C GLY A 168 11.66 41.88 3.47
N LEU A 169 12.97 41.69 3.31
CA LEU A 169 13.92 42.80 3.38
C LEU A 169 13.66 43.62 2.11
N ALA A 170 13.17 44.85 2.23
CA ALA A 170 12.97 45.67 1.05
C ALA A 170 14.33 46.08 0.49
N ASP A 171 14.54 45.89 -0.81
CA ASP A 171 15.69 46.47 -1.53
C ASP A 171 15.44 47.97 -1.75
N CYS A 172 15.28 48.71 -0.65
CA CYS A 172 15.28 50.16 -0.67
C CYS A 172 16.71 50.62 -0.42
N SER A 173 17.31 51.31 -1.39
CA SER A 173 18.66 51.87 -1.41
C SER A 173 19.04 52.79 -0.22
N ASN A 174 18.14 53.01 0.75
CA ASN A 174 18.29 53.90 1.90
C ASN A 174 17.96 53.24 3.26
N GLY A 175 18.15 51.93 3.43
CA GLY A 175 18.28 51.32 4.76
C GLY A 175 16.97 51.11 5.55
N CYS A 176 15.84 50.92 4.89
CA CYS A 176 14.61 50.50 5.56
C CYS A 176 14.69 48.99 5.88
N GLY A 177 14.22 48.59 7.07
CA GLY A 177 14.20 47.21 7.52
C GLY A 177 13.19 46.33 6.77
N LYS A 178 12.53 45.40 7.48
CA LYS A 178 11.46 44.59 6.91
C LYS A 178 10.34 45.49 6.38
N ALA A 179 9.92 45.29 5.13
CA ALA A 179 8.85 46.08 4.53
C ALA A 179 7.82 45.19 3.82
N ILE A 180 6.66 45.79 3.56
CA ILE A 180 5.54 45.16 2.86
C ILE A 180 5.41 45.86 1.51
N GLU A 181 5.65 45.09 0.45
CA GLU A 181 5.56 45.57 -0.92
C GLU A 181 4.32 45.01 -1.61
N LEU A 182 3.62 45.85 -2.39
CA LEU A 182 2.58 45.43 -3.33
C LEU A 182 3.15 45.44 -4.74
N GLY A 183 3.11 44.30 -5.42
CA GLY A 183 3.61 44.16 -6.79
C GLY A 183 2.53 43.79 -7.80
N HIS A 184 2.66 44.25 -9.05
CA HIS A 184 1.89 43.79 -10.20
C HIS A 184 2.75 43.73 -11.46
N HIS A 185 2.89 42.54 -12.03
CA HIS A 185 3.76 42.16 -13.16
C HIS A 185 5.22 42.66 -13.02
N ASP A 186 5.49 43.93 -13.29
CA ASP A 186 6.84 44.54 -13.36
C ASP A 186 7.06 45.70 -12.38
N PHE A 187 6.05 46.11 -11.61
CA PHE A 187 6.15 47.24 -10.67
C PHE A 187 5.96 46.77 -9.23
N CYS A 188 6.81 47.26 -8.32
CA CYS A 188 6.69 47.07 -6.88
C CYS A 188 6.52 48.43 -6.21
N PHE A 189 5.49 48.59 -5.38
CA PHE A 189 5.25 49.80 -4.58
C PHE A 189 5.46 49.47 -3.10
N LEU A 190 6.28 50.27 -2.42
CA LEU A 190 6.46 50.19 -0.98
C LEU A 190 5.18 50.71 -0.31
N VAL A 191 4.46 49.84 0.39
CA VAL A 191 3.17 50.19 1.01
C VAL A 191 3.31 50.45 2.49
N GLY A 192 4.42 50.01 3.08
CA GLY A 192 4.78 50.36 4.44
C GLY A 192 6.06 49.68 4.87
N TYR A 193 6.72 50.25 5.87
CA TYR A 193 7.95 49.72 6.46
C TYR A 193 7.80 49.58 7.97
N ILE A 194 8.50 48.60 8.56
CA ILE A 194 8.41 48.32 9.99
C ILE A 194 9.54 49.04 10.73
N VAL A 195 9.20 49.92 11.68
CA VAL A 195 10.14 50.53 12.63
C VAL A 195 9.73 50.16 14.05
N GLY A 196 10.65 49.61 14.84
CA GLY A 196 10.37 49.26 16.24
C GLY A 196 9.23 48.25 16.43
N GLY A 197 8.95 47.41 15.43
CA GLY A 197 7.86 46.40 15.48
C GLY A 197 6.48 46.92 15.08
N SER A 198 6.34 48.20 14.73
CA SER A 198 5.09 48.80 14.24
C SER A 198 5.16 49.07 12.74
N MET A 199 4.07 48.80 12.03
CA MET A 199 3.93 49.09 10.60
C MET A 199 3.65 50.58 10.39
N ILE A 200 4.50 51.25 9.62
CA ILE A 200 4.28 52.62 9.14
C ILE A 200 3.84 52.50 7.68
N ILE A 201 2.62 52.93 7.38
CA ILE A 201 1.98 52.93 6.05
C ILE A 201 2.06 54.34 5.48
#